data_AF-E9FBJ8-F1
#
_entry.id   AF-E9FBJ8-F1
#
_cell.length_a   1.000
_cell.length_b   1.000
_cell.length_c   1.000
_cell.angle_alpha   90.00
_cell.angle_beta   90.00
_cell.angle_gamma   90.00
#
_symmetry.space_group_name_H-M   'P 1'
#
loop_
_entity.id
_entity.type
_entity.pdbx_description
1 polymer ?
#
loop_
_entity_poly.entity_id
_entity_poly.type
_entity_poly.pdbx_seq_one_letter_code
_entity_poly.pdbx_strand_id
1 'polypeptide(L)'
;MPAPAEVQAATIDKFIEGWGTNNPEAWVQLWTDDCTNKILPFSLGAPPMSKDTVVSKALPKLFGNLANWKLQVYEVVLDTKKSKAAIYATSKADTPFGDFKWANEYAAFVTLTEDGKQIRKIEEMVDTAFFAEMDRQGAVYAAANPTTTVPA
;
A
#
# COMPACT_ATOMS: atom_id res chain seq x y z
N MET A 1 23.21 13.73 -9.00
CA MET A 1 22.10 14.34 -9.76
C MET A 1 21.00 13.29 -9.89
N PRO A 2 19.71 13.65 -9.75
CA PRO A 2 18.61 12.73 -9.99
C PRO A 2 18.68 12.11 -11.38
N ALA A 3 18.28 10.85 -11.51
CA ALA A 3 18.21 10.16 -12.79
C ALA A 3 17.25 10.84 -13.79
N PRO A 4 17.39 10.55 -15.11
CA PRO A 4 16.47 11.06 -16.12
C PRO A 4 15.01 10.77 -15.82
N ALA A 5 14.12 11.64 -16.32
CA ALA A 5 12.68 11.54 -16.09
C ALA A 5 12.12 10.19 -16.56
N GLU A 6 12.57 9.67 -17.71
CA GLU A 6 12.11 8.39 -18.24
C GLU A 6 12.45 7.20 -17.32
N VAL A 7 13.60 7.24 -16.63
CA VAL A 7 14.00 6.17 -15.70
C VAL A 7 13.10 6.18 -14.47
N GLN A 8 12.85 7.37 -13.93
CA GLN A 8 11.98 7.52 -12.76
C GLN A 8 10.54 7.12 -13.09
N ALA A 9 10.01 7.54 -14.24
CA ALA A 9 8.68 7.18 -14.71
C ALA A 9 8.54 5.65 -14.85
N ALA A 10 9.50 4.99 -15.53
CA ALA A 10 9.48 3.54 -15.69
C ALA A 10 9.50 2.78 -14.35
N THR A 11 10.23 3.27 -13.34
CA THR A 11 10.21 2.70 -11.99
C THR A 11 8.85 2.88 -11.31
N ILE A 12 8.22 4.04 -11.46
CA ILE A 12 6.88 4.30 -10.90
C ILE A 12 5.82 3.44 -11.59
N ASP A 13 5.85 3.32 -12.92
CA ASP A 13 4.92 2.49 -13.67
C ASP A 13 5.01 1.03 -13.23
N LYS A 14 6.23 0.50 -13.12
CA LYS A 14 6.45 -0.88 -12.65
C LYS A 14 6.04 -1.06 -11.18
N PHE A 15 6.18 -0.05 -10.33
CA PHE A 15 5.66 -0.09 -8.96
C PHE A 15 4.12 -0.15 -8.95
N ILE A 16 3.45 0.66 -9.78
CA ILE A 16 2.00 0.66 -9.93
C ILE A 16 1.50 -0.69 -10.45
N GLU A 17 2.19 -1.29 -11.42
CA GLU A 17 1.89 -2.64 -11.91
C GLU A 17 1.95 -3.66 -10.78
N GLY A 18 3.02 -3.65 -9.98
CA GLY A 18 3.17 -4.52 -8.81
C GLY A 18 2.08 -4.30 -7.75
N TRP A 19 1.79 -3.04 -7.43
CA TRP A 19 0.72 -2.65 -6.51
C TRP A 19 -0.67 -3.07 -7.00
N GLY A 20 -0.87 -3.14 -8.32
CA GLY A 20 -2.09 -3.65 -8.94
C GLY A 20 -2.31 -5.16 -8.77
N THR A 21 -1.36 -5.90 -8.22
CA THR A 21 -1.45 -7.36 -8.05
C THR A 21 -1.70 -7.76 -6.60
N ASN A 22 -2.34 -8.92 -6.42
CA ASN A 22 -2.47 -9.58 -5.11
C ASN A 22 -1.20 -10.40 -4.75
N ASN A 23 0.00 -9.86 -5.02
CA ASN A 23 1.28 -10.55 -4.82
C ASN A 23 2.24 -9.68 -3.98
N PRO A 24 2.58 -10.10 -2.74
CA PRO A 24 3.53 -9.38 -1.88
C PRO A 24 4.88 -9.07 -2.53
N GLU A 25 5.45 -10.04 -3.25
CA GLU A 25 6.78 -9.93 -3.84
C GLU A 25 6.80 -8.89 -4.96
N ALA A 26 5.75 -8.87 -5.79
CA ALA A 26 5.59 -7.88 -6.86
C ALA A 26 5.46 -6.46 -6.29
N TRP A 27 4.74 -6.31 -5.17
CA TRP A 27 4.50 -5.02 -4.54
C TRP A 27 5.79 -4.38 -3.97
N VAL A 28 6.69 -5.20 -3.41
CA VAL A 28 7.95 -4.73 -2.81
C VAL A 28 9.18 -4.90 -3.71
N GLN A 29 9.00 -5.39 -4.94
CA GLN A 29 10.11 -5.78 -5.84
C GLN A 29 11.13 -4.64 -6.02
N LEU A 30 10.64 -3.41 -6.11
CA LEU A 30 11.47 -2.22 -6.36
C LEU A 30 11.95 -1.53 -5.09
N TRP A 31 11.58 -2.02 -3.91
CA TRP A 31 11.96 -1.38 -2.65
C TRP A 31 13.42 -1.70 -2.33
N THR A 32 14.17 -0.69 -1.90
CA THR A 32 15.48 -0.89 -1.28
C THR A 32 15.34 -1.70 0.02
N ASP A 33 16.42 -2.33 0.46
CA ASP A 33 16.39 -3.16 1.67
C ASP A 33 16.10 -2.34 2.94
N ASP A 34 16.49 -1.07 2.94
CA ASP A 34 16.21 -0.09 4.00
C ASP A 34 14.92 0.72 3.77
N CYS A 35 14.10 0.34 2.78
CA CYS A 35 12.89 1.07 2.46
C CYS A 35 11.91 1.09 3.65
N THR A 36 11.29 2.25 3.85
CA THR A 36 10.25 2.45 4.88
C THR A 36 8.89 2.70 4.25
N ASN A 37 7.85 2.10 4.82
CA ASN A 37 6.45 2.40 4.53
C ASN A 37 5.82 3.05 5.77
N LYS A 38 5.08 4.14 5.57
CA LYS A 38 4.39 4.85 6.65
C LYS A 38 2.94 5.09 6.26
N ILE A 39 2.03 4.56 7.06
CA ILE A 39 0.61 4.90 6.95
C ILE A 39 0.37 6.28 7.56
N LEU A 40 -0.36 7.10 6.83
CA LEU A 40 -0.83 8.44 7.16
C LEU A 40 -2.37 8.45 7.14
N PRO A 41 -3.05 9.38 7.83
CA PRO A 41 -2.50 10.54 8.56
C PRO A 41 -1.76 10.17 9.83
N PHE A 42 -0.95 11.11 10.35
CA PHE A 42 -0.22 10.93 11.61
C PHE A 42 -1.12 10.64 12.81
N SER A 43 -2.40 11.06 12.76
CA SER A 43 -3.38 10.77 13.80
C SER A 43 -3.66 9.28 14.00
N LEU A 44 -3.35 8.42 13.01
CA LEU A 44 -3.43 6.97 13.17
C LEU A 44 -2.34 6.41 14.09
N GLY A 45 -1.28 7.18 14.39
CA GLY A 45 -0.20 6.74 15.29
C GLY A 45 0.64 5.56 14.78
N ALA A 46 0.36 5.02 13.59
CA ALA A 46 1.04 3.84 13.05
C ALA A 46 2.53 4.11 12.85
N PRO A 47 3.46 3.34 13.46
CA PRO A 47 4.89 3.57 13.26
C PRO A 47 5.30 3.27 11.80
N PRO A 48 6.39 3.88 11.29
CA PRO A 48 6.98 3.44 10.03
C PRO A 48 7.37 1.95 10.10
N MET A 49 7.06 1.20 9.04
CA MET A 49 7.40 -0.21 8.87
C MET A 49 8.60 -0.37 7.93
N SER A 50 9.47 -1.34 8.22
CA SER A 50 10.50 -1.78 7.28
C SER A 50 9.90 -2.61 6.15
N LYS A 51 10.61 -2.73 5.03
CA LYS A 51 10.28 -3.69 3.95
C LYS A 51 10.02 -5.10 4.49
N ASP A 52 10.88 -5.60 5.37
CA ASP A 52 10.70 -6.92 5.99
C ASP A 52 9.41 -7.02 6.81
N THR A 53 9.08 -5.99 7.60
CA THR A 53 7.82 -5.97 8.36
C THR A 53 6.60 -5.95 7.42
N VAL A 54 6.68 -5.21 6.32
CA VAL A 54 5.62 -5.17 5.31
C VAL A 54 5.42 -6.56 4.70
N VAL A 55 6.49 -7.21 4.24
CA VAL A 55 6.42 -8.52 3.58
C VAL A 55 6.02 -9.64 4.53
N SER A 56 6.58 -9.69 5.74
CA SER A 56 6.37 -10.82 6.66
C SER A 56 5.10 -10.69 7.49
N LYS A 57 4.57 -9.47 7.67
CA LYS A 57 3.41 -9.21 8.55
C LYS A 57 2.28 -8.48 7.85
N ALA A 58 2.53 -7.30 7.30
CA ALA A 58 1.45 -6.43 6.81
C ALA A 58 0.74 -7.00 5.59
N LEU A 59 1.49 -7.41 4.56
CA LEU A 59 0.93 -7.93 3.31
C LEU A 59 0.25 -9.30 3.47
N PRO A 60 0.82 -10.27 4.21
CA PRO A 60 0.11 -11.52 4.50
C PRO A 60 -1.19 -11.29 5.28
N LYS A 61 -1.20 -10.34 6.23
CA LYS A 61 -2.40 -9.96 6.96
C LYS A 61 -3.45 -9.31 6.05
N LEU A 62 -3.02 -8.48 5.10
CA LEU A 62 -3.91 -7.81 4.15
C LEU A 62 -4.43 -8.80 3.08
N PHE A 63 -3.55 -9.37 2.28
CA PHE A 63 -3.89 -10.24 1.16
C PHE A 63 -4.45 -11.60 1.57
N GLY A 64 -4.09 -12.11 2.76
CA GLY A 64 -4.70 -13.33 3.30
C GLY A 64 -6.22 -13.20 3.49
N ASN A 65 -6.74 -11.97 3.54
CA ASN A 65 -8.14 -11.66 3.73
C ASN A 65 -8.79 -10.99 2.51
N LEU A 66 -8.07 -10.79 1.40
CA LEU A 66 -8.59 -10.09 0.23
C LEU A 66 -8.54 -10.96 -1.02
N ALA A 67 -9.69 -11.06 -1.70
CA ALA A 67 -9.81 -11.71 -3.00
C ALA A 67 -10.22 -10.70 -4.07
N ASN A 68 -9.93 -11.01 -5.34
CA ASN A 68 -10.31 -10.17 -6.48
C ASN A 68 -9.81 -8.71 -6.39
N TRP A 69 -8.57 -8.53 -5.92
CA TRP A 69 -7.91 -7.24 -5.83
C TRP A 69 -7.87 -6.49 -7.16
N LYS A 70 -8.24 -5.21 -7.14
CA LYS A 70 -8.20 -4.29 -8.26
C LYS A 70 -7.72 -2.92 -7.79
N LEU A 71 -6.64 -2.43 -8.38
CA LEU A 71 -6.17 -1.07 -8.22
C LEU A 71 -6.67 -0.22 -9.40
N GLN A 72 -7.16 0.99 -9.11
CA GLN A 72 -7.48 2.01 -10.10
C GLN A 72 -6.66 3.25 -9.78
N VAL A 73 -5.73 3.59 -10.67
CA VAL A 73 -4.96 4.84 -10.59
C VAL A 73 -5.74 5.94 -11.31
N TYR A 74 -5.84 7.10 -10.68
CA TYR A 74 -6.47 8.30 -11.24
C TYR A 74 -5.43 9.32 -11.69
N GLU A 75 -4.36 9.50 -10.91
CA GLU A 75 -3.33 10.48 -11.23
C GLU A 75 -1.95 10.08 -10.70
N VAL A 76 -0.92 10.44 -11.47
CA VAL A 76 0.49 10.30 -11.12
C VAL A 76 1.16 11.64 -11.38
N VAL A 77 1.76 12.22 -10.34
CA VAL A 77 2.55 13.45 -10.43
C VAL A 77 4.00 13.13 -10.09
N LEU A 78 4.91 13.36 -11.04
CA LEU A 78 6.34 13.08 -10.87
C LEU A 78 7.15 14.39 -10.69
N ASP A 79 7.79 14.56 -9.52
CA ASP A 79 8.80 15.59 -9.26
C ASP A 79 10.20 15.01 -9.51
N THR A 80 10.60 15.02 -10.78
CA THR A 80 11.85 14.41 -11.25
C THR A 80 13.10 15.05 -10.62
N LYS A 81 13.02 16.33 -10.24
CA LYS A 81 14.13 17.05 -9.60
C LYS A 81 14.36 16.60 -8.17
N LYS A 82 13.34 16.03 -7.52
CA LYS A 82 13.44 15.54 -6.13
C LYS A 82 13.39 14.02 -6.02
N SER A 83 13.30 13.29 -7.13
CA SER A 83 13.12 11.84 -7.14
C SER A 83 11.88 11.42 -6.36
N LYS A 84 10.74 12.09 -6.59
CA LYS A 84 9.48 11.83 -5.88
C LYS A 84 8.30 11.71 -6.82
N ALA A 85 7.33 10.88 -6.43
CA ALA A 85 6.04 10.82 -7.08
C ALA A 85 4.91 10.93 -6.05
N ALA A 86 3.78 11.48 -6.46
CA ALA A 86 2.50 11.36 -5.77
C ALA A 86 1.55 10.57 -6.67
N ILE A 87 0.87 9.57 -6.12
CA ILE A 87 -0.04 8.70 -6.83
C ILE A 87 -1.39 8.75 -6.12
N TYR A 88 -2.43 9.15 -6.85
CA TYR A 88 -3.81 9.09 -6.38
C TYR A 88 -4.48 7.83 -6.95
N ALA A 89 -4.95 6.95 -6.07
CA ALA A 89 -5.53 5.67 -6.46
C ALA A 89 -6.66 5.24 -5.52
N THR A 90 -7.49 4.33 -6.00
CA THR A 90 -8.42 3.54 -5.18
C THR A 90 -8.14 2.06 -5.38
N SER A 91 -8.50 1.24 -4.40
CA SER A 91 -8.48 -0.21 -4.55
C SER A 91 -9.77 -0.86 -4.10
N LYS A 92 -10.11 -1.98 -4.75
CA LYS A 92 -11.30 -2.77 -4.47
C LYS A 92 -10.95 -4.24 -4.32
N ALA A 93 -11.59 -4.92 -3.38
CA ALA A 93 -11.46 -6.36 -3.19
C ALA A 93 -12.66 -6.93 -2.42
N ASP A 94 -12.84 -8.25 -2.51
CA ASP A 94 -13.74 -9.00 -1.64
C ASP A 94 -13.08 -9.21 -0.28
N THR A 95 -13.87 -9.12 0.79
CA THR A 95 -13.44 -9.43 2.16
C THR A 95 -14.18 -10.67 2.67
N PRO A 96 -13.69 -11.34 3.73
CA PRO A 96 -14.43 -12.41 4.39
C PRO A 96 -15.61 -11.89 5.24
N PHE A 97 -15.81 -10.58 5.36
CA PHE A 97 -16.80 -9.96 6.25
C PHE A 97 -18.21 -9.90 5.62
N GLY A 98 -18.63 -10.98 4.96
CA GLY A 98 -19.92 -11.07 4.27
C GLY A 98 -20.04 -10.09 3.10
N ASP A 99 -21.05 -9.23 3.14
CA ASP A 99 -21.34 -8.26 2.07
C ASP A 99 -20.40 -7.05 2.08
N PHE A 100 -19.63 -6.85 3.15
CA PHE A 100 -18.67 -5.75 3.23
C PHE A 100 -17.51 -5.97 2.24
N LYS A 101 -17.22 -4.95 1.42
CA LYS A 101 -16.16 -4.98 0.41
C LYS A 101 -15.04 -4.03 0.80
N TRP A 102 -13.83 -4.39 0.40
CA TRP A 102 -12.72 -3.45 0.44
C TRP A 102 -12.94 -2.42 -0.67
N ALA A 103 -12.95 -1.15 -0.29
CA ALA A 103 -13.12 -0.02 -1.20
C ALA A 103 -12.42 1.19 -0.59
N ASN A 104 -11.11 1.26 -0.77
CA ASN A 104 -10.26 2.21 -0.08
C ASN A 104 -9.60 3.20 -1.06
N GLU A 105 -9.24 4.36 -0.55
CA GLU A 105 -8.70 5.49 -1.28
C GLU A 105 -7.33 5.88 -0.72
N TYR A 106 -6.39 6.21 -1.62
CA TYR A 106 -5.00 6.46 -1.28
C TYR A 106 -4.44 7.67 -2.00
N ALA A 107 -3.67 8.47 -1.27
CA ALA A 107 -2.60 9.25 -1.85
C ALA A 107 -1.25 8.68 -1.38
N ALA A 108 -0.51 8.06 -2.30
CA ALA A 108 0.81 7.49 -2.01
C ALA A 108 1.91 8.45 -2.46
N PHE A 109 2.80 8.81 -1.53
CA PHE A 109 3.99 9.61 -1.79
C PHE A 109 5.20 8.69 -1.82
N VAL A 110 5.78 8.53 -3.00
CA VAL A 110 6.90 7.62 -3.27
C VAL A 110 8.17 8.45 -3.39
N THR A 111 9.23 8.05 -2.70
CA THR A 111 10.57 8.61 -2.90
C THR A 111 11.48 7.55 -3.49
N LEU A 112 12.07 7.87 -4.64
CA LEU A 112 13.02 7.01 -5.35
C LEU A 112 14.44 7.21 -4.82
N THR A 113 15.32 6.26 -5.13
CA THR A 113 16.77 6.40 -5.04
C THR A 113 17.29 7.47 -6.00
N GLU A 114 18.52 7.95 -5.79
CA GLU A 114 19.10 8.99 -6.65
C GLU A 114 19.22 8.54 -8.12
N ASP A 115 19.53 7.25 -8.34
CA ASP A 115 19.57 6.63 -9.66
C ASP A 115 18.17 6.33 -10.26
N GLY A 116 17.10 6.62 -9.51
CA GLY A 116 15.71 6.49 -9.96
C GLY A 116 15.22 5.07 -10.16
N LYS A 117 16.00 4.03 -9.82
CA LYS A 117 15.70 2.63 -10.14
C LYS A 117 14.97 1.86 -9.03
N GLN A 118 14.97 2.40 -7.81
CA GLN A 118 14.36 1.76 -6.65
C GLN A 118 13.60 2.77 -5.80
N ILE A 119 12.74 2.27 -4.91
CA ILE A 119 11.96 3.03 -3.94
C ILE A 119 12.60 2.89 -2.57
N ARG A 120 12.86 4.00 -1.90
CA ARG A 120 13.43 4.02 -0.53
C ARG A 120 12.45 4.45 0.55
N LYS A 121 11.32 5.05 0.15
CA LYS A 121 10.31 5.52 1.10
C LYS A 121 8.95 5.58 0.43
N ILE A 122 7.93 5.13 1.15
CA ILE A 122 6.52 5.26 0.80
C ILE A 122 5.76 5.82 1.99
N GLU A 123 4.94 6.83 1.74
CA GLU A 123 4.00 7.39 2.72
C GLU A 123 2.60 7.33 2.11
N GLU A 124 1.66 6.64 2.75
CA GLU A 124 0.34 6.36 2.20
C GLU A 124 -0.71 7.05 3.05
N MET A 125 -1.30 8.13 2.53
CA MET A 125 -2.48 8.74 3.11
C MET A 125 -3.69 7.87 2.76
N VAL A 126 -4.36 7.32 3.76
CA VAL A 126 -5.51 6.42 3.58
C VAL A 126 -6.82 7.08 4.01
N ASP A 127 -7.94 6.54 3.53
CA ASP A 127 -9.25 6.85 4.10
C ASP A 127 -9.38 6.22 5.50
N THR A 128 -9.22 7.06 6.53
CA THR A 128 -9.32 6.62 7.92
C THR A 128 -10.72 6.20 8.33
N ALA A 129 -11.76 6.76 7.70
CA ALA A 129 -13.14 6.37 7.99
C ALA A 129 -13.40 4.95 7.47
N PHE A 130 -12.89 4.64 6.29
CA PHE A 130 -12.91 3.27 5.76
C PHE A 130 -12.14 2.29 6.66
N PHE A 131 -10.93 2.64 7.11
CA PHE A 131 -10.16 1.79 8.02
C PHE A 131 -10.88 1.53 9.34
N ALA A 132 -11.48 2.55 9.95
CA ALA A 132 -12.25 2.39 11.19
C ALA A 132 -13.46 1.44 11.02
N GLU A 133 -14.13 1.53 9.86
CA GLU A 133 -15.22 0.63 9.51
C GLU A 133 -14.71 -0.80 9.25
N MET A 134 -13.57 -0.96 8.56
CA MET A 134 -12.93 -2.26 8.34
C MET A 134 -12.64 -2.94 9.69
N ASP A 135 -12.03 -2.23 10.63
CA ASP A 135 -11.71 -2.76 11.96
C ASP A 135 -12.97 -3.20 12.71
N ARG A 136 -14.07 -2.44 12.59
CA ARG A 136 -15.36 -2.81 13.17
C ARG A 136 -15.90 -4.11 12.58
N GLN A 137 -15.84 -4.26 11.26
CA GLN A 137 -16.28 -5.48 10.57
C GLN A 137 -15.39 -6.68 10.90
N GLY A 138 -14.08 -6.45 11.02
CA GLY A 138 -13.12 -7.42 11.53
C GLY A 138 -13.50 -7.91 12.93
N ALA A 139 -13.77 -7.01 13.87
CA ALA A 139 -14.19 -7.41 15.21
C ALA A 139 -15.46 -8.29 15.22
N VAL A 140 -16.45 -7.96 14.38
CA VAL A 140 -17.68 -8.76 14.21
C VAL A 140 -17.36 -10.15 13.66
N TYR A 141 -16.53 -10.24 12.62
CA TYR A 141 -16.12 -11.51 12.04
C TYR A 141 -15.30 -12.35 13.03
N ALA A 142 -14.50 -11.73 13.91
CA ALA A 142 -13.76 -12.38 15.01
C ALA A 142 -14.68 -13.09 15.98
N ALA A 143 -15.68 -12.35 16.46
CA ALA A 143 -16.63 -12.84 17.45
C ALA A 143 -17.46 -14.00 16.89
N ALA A 144 -17.81 -13.94 15.60
CA ALA A 144 -18.55 -15.01 14.92
C ALA A 144 -17.71 -16.25 14.62
N ASN A 145 -16.38 -16.11 14.53
CA ASN A 145 -15.47 -17.19 14.15
C ASN A 145 -14.26 -17.24 15.10
N PRO A 146 -14.43 -17.72 16.35
CA PRO A 146 -13.45 -17.58 17.43
C PRO A 146 -12.14 -18.35 17.25
N THR A 147 -12.07 -19.30 16.32
CA THR A 147 -10.82 -19.99 15.92
C THR A 147 -10.06 -19.26 14.82
N THR A 148 -10.69 -18.28 14.16
CA THR A 148 -10.03 -17.36 13.23
C THR A 148 -9.57 -16.16 14.03
N THR A 149 -8.26 -15.93 14.04
CA THR A 149 -7.73 -14.63 14.44
C THR A 149 -8.23 -13.60 13.44
N VAL A 150 -9.28 -12.89 13.78
CA VAL A 150 -9.72 -11.75 12.98
C VAL A 150 -9.15 -10.49 13.61
N PRO A 151 -8.46 -9.63 12.84
CA PRO A 151 -7.53 -8.72 13.47
C PRO A 151 -8.14 -7.35 13.68
N ALA A 152 -7.77 -6.73 14.80
CA ALA A 152 -7.67 -5.29 14.94
C ALA A 152 -6.57 -4.69 14.03
#